data_AF-A0A520A2D6-F1
#
_entry.id   AF-A0A520A2D6-F1
#
_cell.length_a   1.000
_cell.length_b   1.000
_cell.length_c   1.000
_cell.angle_alpha   90.00
_cell.angle_beta   90.00
_cell.angle_gamma   90.00
#
_symmetry.space_group_name_H-M   'P 1'
#
loop_
_entity.id
_entity.type
_entity.pdbx_description
1 polymer ?
#
loop_
_entity_poly.entity_id
_entity_poly.type
_entity_poly.pdbx_seq_one_letter_code
_entity_poly.pdbx_strand_id
1 'polypeptide(L)'
;MKINRFLLSIFILIVTHHSVTAQQSSAKHFSLFNPVPKDRMRDMETDRPDVTESPFTIDAGHFLYEADLLKFKNEKDEISSQRTFLINQADLKLGITNSTDVQIIIQSFGTKSDLDLVTGIKTNERGIGDLTIRVKQNLLGNDGGRFSIAVLPYLKLPTSHFEQENRYEGGLVIPIQLKLPNDWKLGFQIEGDRLKDKYDAQMHTELLQSVTLSHEILKRLDGIAETYYTY
;
A
#
# COMPACT_ATOMS: atom_id res chain seq x y z
N MET A 1 -28.15 35.33 7.04
CA MET A 1 -29.08 34.18 6.94
C MET A 1 -28.28 32.91 7.27
N LYS A 2 -28.61 32.30 8.42
CA LYS A 2 -28.31 30.95 8.94
C LYS A 2 -26.95 30.28 8.66
N ILE A 3 -26.22 30.12 9.78
CA ILE A 3 -25.22 29.09 10.09
C ILE A 3 -25.76 27.70 9.74
N ASN A 4 -24.93 26.82 9.14
CA ASN A 4 -25.01 25.38 9.39
C ASN A 4 -23.59 24.77 9.45
N ARG A 5 -23.22 24.38 10.67
CA ARG A 5 -22.23 23.36 11.01
C ARG A 5 -22.83 21.97 10.72
N PHE A 6 -21.99 20.92 10.76
CA PHE A 6 -22.26 19.47 10.59
C PHE A 6 -22.09 18.96 9.14
N LEU A 7 -21.30 17.93 8.82
CA LEU A 7 -20.97 16.70 9.57
C LEU A 7 -19.48 16.32 9.45
N LEU A 8 -18.85 16.07 10.61
CA LEU A 8 -17.65 15.25 10.74
C LEU A 8 -18.14 13.81 10.94
N SER A 9 -18.07 12.99 9.90
CA SER A 9 -18.45 11.58 9.97
C SER A 9 -17.33 10.79 10.64
N ILE A 10 -17.42 10.60 11.95
CA ILE A 10 -16.58 9.69 12.72
C ILE A 10 -16.96 8.27 12.31
N PHE A 11 -16.05 7.55 11.66
CA PHE A 11 -16.20 6.13 11.39
C PHE A 11 -15.83 5.34 12.64
N ILE A 12 -16.82 5.01 13.48
CA ILE A 12 -16.66 4.02 14.55
C ILE A 12 -16.81 2.63 13.90
N LEU A 13 -15.70 1.91 13.79
CA LEU A 13 -15.70 0.50 13.42
C LEU A 13 -16.27 -0.30 14.60
N ILE A 14 -17.57 -0.60 14.57
CA ILE A 14 -18.18 -1.57 15.48
C ILE A 14 -17.76 -2.96 15.00
N VAL A 15 -16.75 -3.54 15.63
CA VAL A 15 -16.40 -4.95 15.46
C VAL A 15 -17.48 -5.77 16.17
N THR A 16 -18.50 -6.20 15.42
CA THR A 16 -19.40 -7.25 15.88
C THR A 16 -18.63 -8.57 15.86
N HIS A 17 -18.29 -9.10 17.02
CA HIS A 17 -17.74 -10.44 17.18
C HIS A 17 -18.77 -11.47 16.69
N HIS A 18 -18.64 -11.93 15.45
CA HIS A 18 -19.14 -13.24 15.04
C HIS A 18 -17.92 -14.13 14.83
N SER A 19 -17.79 -15.11 15.72
CA SER A 19 -16.71 -16.08 15.71
C SER A 19 -16.79 -16.93 14.45
N VAL A 20 -16.04 -16.54 13.41
CA VAL A 20 -15.61 -17.47 12.38
C VAL A 20 -14.43 -18.21 12.97
N THR A 21 -14.67 -19.46 13.39
CA THR A 21 -13.66 -20.35 13.96
C THR A 21 -12.68 -20.76 12.87
N ALA A 22 -11.68 -19.93 12.63
CA ALA A 22 -10.48 -20.28 11.89
C ALA A 22 -9.27 -19.97 12.77
N GLN A 23 -8.82 -21.03 13.46
CA GLN A 23 -7.47 -21.19 14.00
C GLN A 23 -7.09 -20.33 15.21
N GLN A 24 -7.76 -20.57 16.33
CA GLN A 24 -7.14 -20.31 17.63
C GLN A 24 -6.15 -21.44 17.93
N SER A 25 -4.99 -21.41 17.26
CA SER A 25 -3.82 -22.13 17.75
C SER A 25 -3.36 -21.44 19.03
N SER A 26 -3.15 -22.23 20.08
CA SER A 26 -2.53 -21.86 21.35
C SER A 26 -1.05 -21.44 21.14
N ALA A 27 -0.81 -20.46 20.28
CA ALA A 27 0.51 -19.90 19.99
C ALA A 27 0.79 -18.77 20.99
N LYS A 28 1.98 -18.79 21.59
CA LYS A 28 2.49 -17.71 22.44
C LYS A 28 2.22 -16.36 21.76
N HIS A 29 1.71 -15.39 22.52
CA HIS A 29 1.52 -14.02 22.06
C HIS A 29 2.89 -13.41 21.76
N PHE A 30 3.27 -13.31 20.47
CA PHE A 30 4.47 -12.59 20.08
C PHE A 30 4.12 -11.12 19.85
N SER A 31 5.12 -10.28 20.08
CA SER A 31 5.01 -8.83 19.91
C SER A 31 6.37 -8.25 19.53
N LEU A 32 6.41 -6.95 19.28
CA LEU A 32 7.66 -6.21 19.05
C LEU A 32 8.74 -6.49 20.10
N PHE A 33 8.37 -6.69 21.37
CA PHE A 33 9.30 -6.94 22.48
C PHE A 33 9.40 -8.42 22.89
N ASN A 34 8.60 -9.29 22.29
CA ASN A 34 8.67 -10.74 22.42
C ASN A 34 8.63 -11.34 21.01
N PRO A 35 9.74 -11.27 20.25
CA PRO A 35 9.75 -11.56 18.82
C PRO A 35 9.47 -13.04 18.53
N VAL A 36 8.95 -13.31 17.33
CA VAL A 36 8.83 -14.67 16.80
C VAL A 36 10.23 -15.27 16.62
N PRO A 37 10.56 -16.45 17.18
CA PRO A 37 11.87 -17.05 16.91
C PRO A 37 12.05 -17.38 15.43
N LYS A 38 13.29 -17.27 14.92
CA LYS A 38 13.62 -17.44 13.49
C LYS A 38 13.15 -18.76 12.88
N ASP A 39 13.19 -19.83 13.66
CA ASP A 39 12.76 -21.19 13.28
C ASP A 39 11.23 -21.34 13.19
N ARG A 40 10.49 -20.32 13.64
CA ARG A 40 9.01 -20.26 13.63
C ARG A 40 8.47 -19.11 12.80
N MET A 41 9.33 -18.40 12.08
CA MET A 41 8.89 -17.37 11.14
C MET A 41 8.13 -18.00 9.98
N ARG A 42 7.16 -17.26 9.45
CA ARG A 42 6.42 -17.62 8.25
C ARG A 42 7.28 -17.38 7.01
N ASP A 43 6.87 -18.00 5.90
CA ASP A 43 7.41 -17.63 4.61
C ASP A 43 7.09 -16.16 4.33
N MET A 44 8.09 -15.43 3.81
CA MET A 44 7.98 -14.01 3.53
C MET A 44 7.29 -13.81 2.18
N GLU A 45 6.22 -13.02 2.17
CA GLU A 45 5.56 -12.54 0.95
C GLU A 45 5.94 -11.06 0.77
N THR A 46 6.41 -10.70 -0.42
CA THR A 46 6.78 -9.33 -0.78
C THR A 46 5.62 -8.65 -1.50
N ASP A 47 5.42 -7.36 -1.25
CA ASP A 47 4.33 -6.59 -1.89
C ASP A 47 4.74 -6.05 -3.27
N ARG A 48 6.05 -6.00 -3.56
CA ARG A 48 6.60 -5.53 -4.85
C ARG A 48 6.92 -6.71 -5.77
N PRO A 49 6.78 -6.55 -7.10
CA PRO A 49 6.54 -5.31 -7.86
C PRO A 49 5.07 -4.98 -8.14
N ASP A 50 4.13 -5.73 -7.58
CA ASP A 50 2.69 -5.67 -7.86
C ASP A 50 2.04 -4.34 -7.43
N VAL A 51 0.89 -4.03 -8.03
CA VAL A 51 -0.06 -3.01 -7.53
C VAL A 51 -0.92 -3.61 -6.41
N THR A 52 -1.25 -4.89 -6.52
CA THR A 52 -1.99 -5.66 -5.54
C THR A 52 -1.10 -5.97 -4.34
N GLU A 53 -1.43 -5.41 -3.18
CA GLU A 53 -0.75 -5.68 -1.93
C GLU A 53 -1.06 -7.11 -1.44
N SER A 54 -0.12 -7.70 -0.70
CA SER A 54 -0.33 -8.97 0.00
C SER A 54 -1.11 -8.76 1.30
N PRO A 55 -2.02 -9.69 1.68
CA PRO A 55 -2.67 -9.65 2.98
C PRO A 55 -1.74 -10.06 4.13
N PHE A 56 -0.56 -10.63 3.88
CA PHE A 56 0.33 -11.11 4.94
C PHE A 56 1.09 -9.98 5.62
N THR A 57 1.22 -10.10 6.95
CA THR A 57 1.99 -9.17 7.78
C THR A 57 3.39 -9.69 8.08
N ILE A 58 4.29 -8.80 8.48
CA ILE A 58 5.63 -9.17 8.97
C ILE A 58 5.54 -9.79 10.36
N ASP A 59 6.33 -10.83 10.62
CA ASP A 59 6.38 -11.49 11.93
C ASP A 59 6.78 -10.51 13.05
N ALA A 60 6.11 -10.62 14.20
CA ALA A 60 6.34 -9.77 15.36
C ALA A 60 7.84 -9.65 15.71
N GLY A 61 8.31 -8.41 15.84
CA GLY A 61 9.69 -8.07 16.16
C GLY A 61 10.68 -8.20 14.99
N HIS A 62 10.21 -8.46 13.77
CA HIS A 62 11.02 -8.52 12.56
C HIS A 62 10.78 -7.31 11.69
N PHE A 63 11.78 -6.99 10.89
CA PHE A 63 11.80 -5.83 10.02
C PHE A 63 12.06 -6.25 8.58
N LEU A 64 11.34 -5.64 7.65
CA LEU A 64 11.53 -5.79 6.21
C LEU A 64 11.80 -4.42 5.58
N TYR A 65 12.76 -4.38 4.68
CA TYR A 65 13.05 -3.26 3.80
C TYR A 65 12.76 -3.68 2.37
N GLU A 66 11.79 -3.03 1.73
CA GLU A 66 11.49 -3.19 0.31
C GLU A 66 11.71 -1.86 -0.41
N ALA A 67 12.30 -1.85 -1.61
CA ALA A 67 12.52 -0.59 -2.31
C ALA A 67 12.53 -0.72 -3.82
N ASP A 68 11.96 0.29 -4.48
CA ASP A 68 12.30 0.59 -5.87
C ASP A 68 13.61 1.40 -5.86
N LEU A 69 14.71 0.79 -6.31
CA LEU A 69 15.99 1.51 -6.38
C LEU A 69 15.92 2.66 -7.38
N LEU A 70 15.28 2.44 -8.52
CA LEU A 70 15.07 3.41 -9.59
C LEU A 70 13.65 3.25 -10.11
N LYS A 71 12.91 4.36 -10.19
CA LYS A 71 11.54 4.38 -10.75
C LYS A 71 11.40 5.53 -11.72
N PHE A 72 10.88 5.24 -12.90
CA PHE A 72 10.60 6.22 -13.94
C PHE A 72 9.11 6.20 -14.25
N LYS A 73 8.46 7.35 -14.16
CA LYS A 73 7.04 7.53 -14.51
C LYS A 73 6.93 8.61 -15.58
N ASN A 74 6.17 8.34 -16.63
CA ASN A 74 5.86 9.31 -17.67
C ASN A 74 4.35 9.33 -17.88
N GLU A 75 3.75 10.47 -17.57
CA GLU A 75 2.32 10.72 -17.66
C GLU A 75 2.08 11.81 -18.67
N LYS A 76 1.12 11.61 -19.57
CA LYS A 76 0.77 12.59 -20.58
C LYS A 76 -0.74 12.59 -20.76
N ASP A 77 -1.33 13.77 -20.74
CA ASP A 77 -2.71 14.00 -21.14
C ASP A 77 -2.76 15.09 -22.22
N GLU A 78 -3.96 15.63 -22.47
CA GLU A 78 -4.19 16.58 -23.57
C GLU A 78 -3.44 17.91 -23.36
N ILE A 79 -3.23 18.32 -22.11
CA ILE A 79 -2.71 19.65 -21.77
C ILE A 79 -1.37 19.63 -21.03
N SER A 80 -0.91 18.47 -20.56
CA SER A 80 0.33 18.35 -19.78
C SER A 80 1.13 17.08 -20.12
N SER A 81 2.46 17.17 -19.95
CA SER A 81 3.37 16.02 -19.90
C SER A 81 4.23 16.10 -18.65
N GLN A 82 4.12 15.08 -17.80
CA GLN A 82 4.81 14.97 -16.53
C GLN A 82 5.80 13.80 -16.59
N ARG A 83 7.05 14.04 -16.17
CA ARG A 83 8.08 13.01 -16.01
C ARG A 83 8.58 13.01 -14.58
N THR A 84 8.51 11.87 -13.93
CA THR A 84 9.00 11.68 -12.56
C THR A 84 10.09 10.63 -12.56
N PHE A 85 11.20 10.93 -11.90
CA PHE A 85 12.26 9.97 -11.62
C PHE A 85 12.51 9.93 -10.11
N LEU A 86 12.43 8.75 -9.52
CA LEU A 86 12.65 8.52 -8.10
C LEU A 86 13.84 7.58 -7.90
N ILE A 87 14.65 7.90 -6.91
CA ILE A 87 15.72 7.06 -6.39
C ILE A 87 15.31 6.61 -5.00
N ASN A 88 15.36 5.30 -4.77
CA ASN A 88 15.13 4.70 -3.46
C ASN A 88 13.76 5.12 -2.88
N GLN A 89 12.69 4.64 -3.52
CA GLN A 89 11.37 4.64 -2.92
C GLN A 89 11.29 3.40 -2.02
N ALA A 90 11.58 3.57 -0.73
CA ALA A 90 11.69 2.50 0.24
C ALA A 90 10.43 2.40 1.10
N ASP A 91 10.06 1.17 1.43
CA ASP A 91 8.99 0.78 2.34
C ASP A 91 9.60 -0.03 3.50
N LEU A 92 9.51 0.54 4.69
CA LEU A 92 10.09 0.03 5.93
C LEU A 92 8.97 -0.59 6.76
N LYS A 93 8.94 -1.92 6.89
CA LYS A 93 7.86 -2.65 7.55
C LYS A 93 8.33 -3.28 8.85
N LEU A 94 7.59 -3.09 9.93
CA LEU A 94 7.90 -3.62 11.26
C LEU A 94 6.71 -4.42 11.80
N GLY A 95 6.94 -5.72 12.05
CA GLY A 95 5.95 -6.59 12.69
C GLY A 95 5.72 -6.18 14.16
N ILE A 96 4.51 -5.76 14.48
CA ILE A 96 4.12 -5.32 15.84
C ILE A 96 3.52 -6.48 16.64
N THR A 97 2.66 -7.27 16.00
CA THR A 97 2.01 -8.46 16.58
C THR A 97 2.09 -9.62 15.59
N ASN A 98 1.45 -10.76 15.90
CA ASN A 98 1.30 -11.86 14.96
C ASN A 98 0.41 -11.54 13.75
N SER A 99 -0.32 -10.42 13.73
CA SER A 99 -1.24 -10.09 12.64
C SER A 99 -1.25 -8.61 12.29
N THR A 100 -0.29 -7.83 12.80
CA THR A 100 -0.21 -6.38 12.60
C THR A 100 1.23 -5.99 12.28
N ASP A 101 1.41 -5.22 11.21
CA ASP A 101 2.65 -4.47 10.96
C ASP A 101 2.37 -2.99 10.72
N VAL A 102 3.41 -2.18 10.98
CA VAL A 102 3.43 -0.75 10.68
C VAL A 102 4.46 -0.51 9.61
N GLN A 103 4.12 0.35 8.65
CA GLN A 103 4.95 0.62 7.49
C GLN A 103 5.22 2.12 7.35
N ILE A 104 6.42 2.44 6.93
CA ILE A 104 6.83 3.80 6.59
C ILE A 104 7.43 3.80 5.19
N ILE A 105 6.81 4.54 4.28
CA ILE A 105 7.31 4.71 2.93
C ILE A 105 7.99 6.07 2.82
N ILE A 106 9.22 6.05 2.33
CA ILE A 106 10.04 7.23 2.07
C ILE A 106 10.46 7.28 0.61
N GLN A 107 10.44 8.48 0.06
CA GLN A 107 11.02 8.79 -1.25
C GLN A 107 12.29 9.59 -1.02
N SER A 108 13.43 8.91 -1.00
CA SER A 108 14.71 9.52 -0.59
C SER A 108 15.14 10.67 -1.51
N PHE A 109 14.94 10.52 -2.82
CA PHE A 109 15.17 11.61 -3.77
C PHE A 109 14.30 11.44 -5.01
N GLY A 110 13.74 12.54 -5.48
CA GLY A 110 12.95 12.59 -6.71
C GLY A 110 13.25 13.83 -7.54
N THR A 111 12.98 13.73 -8.83
CA THR A 111 12.84 14.88 -9.72
C THR A 111 11.56 14.77 -10.52
N LYS A 112 10.90 15.92 -10.70
CA LYS A 112 9.66 16.04 -11.44
C LYS A 112 9.83 17.13 -12.50
N SER A 113 9.55 16.80 -13.75
CA SER A 113 9.49 17.74 -14.86
C SER A 113 8.06 17.83 -15.34
N ASP A 114 7.43 18.99 -15.18
CA ASP A 114 6.08 19.26 -15.69
C ASP A 114 6.19 20.19 -16.91
N LEU A 115 5.58 19.78 -18.02
CA LEU A 115 5.49 20.55 -19.26
C LEU A 115 4.01 20.82 -19.55
N ASP A 116 3.64 22.09 -19.57
CA ASP A 116 2.36 22.55 -20.11
C ASP A 116 2.44 22.51 -21.64
N LEU A 117 1.58 21.72 -22.27
CA LEU A 117 1.56 21.52 -23.72
C LEU A 117 0.87 22.66 -24.48
N VAL A 118 0.09 23.50 -23.78
CA VAL A 118 -0.61 24.65 -24.35
C VAL A 118 0.33 25.87 -24.36
N THR A 119 1.01 26.13 -23.24
CA THR A 119 1.88 27.31 -23.11
C THR A 119 3.34 27.03 -23.44
N GLY A 120 3.75 25.75 -23.42
CA GLY A 120 5.15 25.34 -23.59
C GLY A 120 6.02 25.58 -22.35
N ILE A 121 5.44 26.06 -21.25
CA ILE A 121 6.16 26.31 -20.00
C ILE A 121 6.58 24.98 -19.39
N LYS A 122 7.85 24.89 -19.01
CA LYS A 122 8.43 23.73 -18.34
C LYS A 122 8.93 24.10 -16.95
N THR A 123 8.49 23.38 -15.94
CA THR A 123 8.99 23.46 -14.57
C THR A 123 9.76 22.19 -14.24
N ASN A 124 10.79 22.32 -13.39
CA ASN A 124 11.56 21.18 -12.92
C ASN A 124 11.82 21.34 -11.42
N GLU A 125 11.42 20.35 -10.66
CA GLU A 125 11.59 20.32 -9.21
C GLU A 125 12.38 19.08 -8.80
N ARG A 126 13.04 19.16 -7.64
CA ARG A 126 13.84 18.05 -7.09
C ARG A 126 13.94 18.13 -5.58
N GLY A 127 14.06 16.99 -4.92
CA GLY A 127 14.23 16.94 -3.47
C GLY A 127 13.78 15.61 -2.89
N ILE A 128 13.58 15.60 -1.58
CA ILE A 128 12.93 14.49 -0.88
C ILE A 128 11.44 14.47 -1.22
N GLY A 129 10.82 13.30 -1.22
CA GLY A 129 9.39 13.16 -1.47
C GLY A 129 8.57 13.05 -0.20
N ASP A 130 7.35 12.56 -0.37
CA ASP A 130 6.42 12.40 0.73
C ASP A 130 6.78 11.24 1.66
N LEU A 131 6.40 11.42 2.93
CA LEU A 131 6.37 10.39 3.94
C LEU A 131 4.97 9.78 3.99
N THR A 132 4.86 8.47 3.80
CA THR A 132 3.59 7.75 3.99
C THR A 132 3.70 6.81 5.18
N ILE A 133 2.68 6.81 6.02
CA ILE A 133 2.53 5.87 7.14
C ILE A 133 1.38 4.92 6.80
N ARG A 134 1.58 3.61 7.01
CA ARG A 134 0.55 2.59 6.84
C ARG A 134 0.49 1.66 8.05
N VAL A 135 -0.66 1.03 8.25
CA VAL A 135 -0.84 -0.05 9.22
C VAL A 135 -1.48 -1.22 8.50
N LYS A 136 -0.82 -2.37 8.41
CA LYS A 136 -1.43 -3.59 7.88
C LYS A 136 -1.97 -4.41 9.03
N GLN A 137 -3.25 -4.75 8.98
CA GLN A 137 -3.88 -5.68 9.90
C GLN A 137 -4.41 -6.87 9.10
N ASN A 138 -3.77 -8.04 9.24
CA ASN A 138 -4.35 -9.27 8.73
C ASN A 138 -5.58 -9.63 9.58
N LEU A 139 -6.71 -9.86 8.92
CA LEU A 139 -7.96 -10.22 9.58
C LEU A 139 -8.15 -11.74 9.61
N LEU A 140 -7.65 -12.44 8.58
CA LEU A 140 -7.73 -13.88 8.46
C LEU A 140 -6.62 -14.42 7.56
N GLY A 141 -6.11 -15.61 7.89
CA GLY A 141 -5.22 -16.39 7.04
C GLY A 141 -3.73 -16.04 7.16
N ASN A 142 -3.32 -15.17 8.08
CA ASN A 142 -1.92 -14.74 8.23
C ASN A 142 -0.91 -15.89 8.35
N ASP A 143 -1.31 -16.96 9.07
CA ASP A 143 -0.50 -18.14 9.38
C ASP A 143 -0.77 -19.32 8.44
N GLY A 144 -1.41 -19.06 7.30
CA GLY A 144 -1.71 -20.05 6.26
C GLY A 144 -3.20 -20.30 6.04
N GLY A 145 -3.50 -21.40 5.35
CA GLY A 145 -4.83 -21.67 4.79
C GLY A 145 -4.94 -21.25 3.33
N ARG A 146 -6.15 -21.41 2.77
CA ARG A 146 -6.43 -21.15 1.34
C ARG A 146 -6.96 -19.76 1.05
N PHE A 147 -7.32 -18.99 2.07
CA PHE A 147 -7.87 -17.65 1.95
C PHE A 147 -7.20 -16.75 2.98
N SER A 148 -6.79 -15.56 2.56
CA SER A 148 -6.31 -14.52 3.46
C SER A 148 -6.85 -13.15 3.05
N ILE A 149 -7.06 -12.29 4.04
CA ILE A 149 -7.55 -10.93 3.87
C ILE A 149 -6.95 -10.02 4.93
N ALA A 150 -6.65 -8.78 4.55
CA ALA A 150 -6.19 -7.74 5.46
C ALA A 150 -6.91 -6.42 5.20
N VAL A 151 -6.70 -5.46 6.11
CA VAL A 151 -7.00 -4.05 5.90
C VAL A 151 -5.71 -3.26 6.09
N LEU A 152 -5.50 -2.28 5.22
CA LEU A 152 -4.28 -1.49 5.15
C LEU A 152 -4.65 0.00 4.95
N PRO A 153 -5.10 0.70 6.01
CA PRO A 153 -5.22 2.16 5.97
C PRO A 153 -3.86 2.83 5.82
N TYR A 154 -3.82 3.94 5.08
CA TYR A 154 -2.61 4.76 4.94
C TYR A 154 -2.89 6.26 4.99
N LEU A 155 -1.84 7.00 5.33
CA LEU A 155 -1.81 8.46 5.31
C LEU A 155 -0.49 8.94 4.72
N LYS A 156 -0.57 9.72 3.64
CA LYS A 156 0.54 10.45 3.03
C LYS A 156 0.60 11.86 3.62
N LEU A 157 1.78 12.23 4.12
CA LEU A 157 2.04 13.54 4.70
C LEU A 157 2.67 14.45 3.64
N PRO A 158 2.28 15.74 3.56
CA PRO A 158 2.77 16.65 2.54
C PRO A 158 4.18 17.17 2.87
N THR A 159 5.20 16.31 2.76
CA THR A 159 6.60 16.61 3.08
C THR A 159 7.51 16.73 1.85
N SER A 160 6.97 16.45 0.66
CA SER A 160 7.71 16.53 -0.60
C SER A 160 8.21 17.94 -0.89
N HIS A 161 9.44 18.01 -1.39
CA HIS A 161 10.12 19.21 -1.86
C HIS A 161 10.21 19.27 -3.39
N PHE A 162 9.69 18.26 -4.09
CA PHE A 162 9.64 18.26 -5.55
C PHE A 162 8.21 18.23 -6.12
N GLU A 163 7.22 18.32 -5.24
CA GLU A 163 5.81 18.33 -5.58
C GLU A 163 5.17 19.63 -5.11
N GLN A 164 4.59 20.37 -6.06
CA GLN A 164 3.88 21.61 -5.78
C GLN A 164 2.47 21.30 -5.24
N GLU A 165 1.95 22.25 -4.45
CA GLU A 165 0.61 22.17 -3.82
C GLU A 165 0.35 20.84 -3.10
N ASN A 166 1.34 20.39 -2.35
CA ASN A 166 1.29 19.12 -1.67
C ASN A 166 0.23 19.11 -0.55
N ARG A 167 -0.48 17.98 -0.41
CA ARG A 167 -1.62 17.83 0.50
C ARG A 167 -1.58 16.48 1.19
N TYR A 168 -2.30 16.40 2.31
CA TYR A 168 -2.59 15.11 2.91
C TYR A 168 -3.45 14.28 1.95
N GLU A 169 -3.01 13.05 1.71
CA GLU A 169 -3.77 12.04 0.98
C GLU A 169 -3.85 10.80 1.85
N GLY A 170 -4.86 9.98 1.63
CA GLY A 170 -5.02 8.76 2.39
C GLY A 170 -6.12 7.90 1.81
N GLY A 171 -6.11 6.65 2.23
CA GLY A 171 -7.03 5.67 1.71
C GLY A 171 -7.06 4.42 2.57
N LEU A 172 -7.85 3.48 2.11
CA LEU A 172 -7.98 2.16 2.69
C LEU A 172 -7.83 1.12 1.59
N VAL A 173 -6.84 0.25 1.76
CA VAL A 173 -6.59 -0.89 0.89
C VAL A 173 -7.09 -2.17 1.56
N ILE A 174 -7.77 -3.03 0.80
CA ILE A 174 -8.26 -4.33 1.26
C ILE A 174 -7.73 -5.41 0.31
N PRO A 175 -6.56 -5.98 0.59
CA PRO A 175 -6.03 -7.09 -0.18
C PRO A 175 -6.62 -8.43 0.28
N ILE A 176 -6.86 -9.30 -0.70
CA ILE A 176 -7.39 -10.65 -0.57
C ILE A 176 -6.52 -11.60 -1.39
N GLN A 177 -6.20 -12.76 -0.83
CA GLN A 177 -5.45 -13.80 -1.54
C GLN A 177 -6.10 -15.17 -1.39
N LEU A 178 -6.15 -15.92 -2.48
CA LEU A 178 -6.64 -17.29 -2.57
C LEU A 178 -5.53 -18.22 -3.05
N LYS A 179 -5.29 -19.31 -2.32
CA LYS A 179 -4.43 -20.41 -2.77
C LYS A 179 -5.26 -21.40 -3.61
N LEU A 180 -4.87 -21.54 -4.86
CA LEU A 180 -5.43 -22.44 -5.85
C LEU A 180 -4.60 -23.74 -5.91
N PRO A 181 -5.10 -24.81 -6.54
CA PRO A 181 -4.34 -26.04 -6.74
C PRO A 181 -3.05 -25.81 -7.52
N ASN A 182 -2.06 -26.69 -7.34
CA ASN A 182 -0.76 -26.65 -8.03
C ASN A 182 -0.02 -25.32 -7.81
N ASP A 183 0.02 -24.82 -6.58
CA ASP A 183 0.80 -23.64 -6.18
C ASP A 183 0.47 -22.34 -6.94
N TRP A 184 -0.72 -22.26 -7.52
CA TRP A 184 -1.25 -21.01 -8.06
C TRP A 184 -1.81 -20.14 -6.93
N LYS A 185 -1.60 -18.83 -7.01
CA LYS A 185 -2.13 -17.84 -6.09
C LYS A 185 -2.93 -16.79 -6.88
N LEU A 186 -4.15 -16.52 -6.46
CA LEU A 186 -4.98 -15.44 -7.00
C LEU A 186 -5.10 -14.33 -5.95
N GLY A 187 -4.58 -13.15 -6.26
CA GLY A 187 -4.75 -11.94 -5.47
C GLY A 187 -5.83 -11.03 -6.04
N PHE A 188 -6.55 -10.35 -5.16
CA PHE A 188 -7.55 -9.35 -5.49
C PHE A 188 -7.47 -8.21 -4.47
N GLN A 189 -7.62 -6.97 -4.93
CA GLN A 189 -7.63 -5.81 -4.05
C GLN A 189 -8.72 -4.82 -4.45
N ILE A 190 -9.29 -4.19 -3.44
CA ILE A 190 -10.10 -2.98 -3.57
C ILE A 190 -9.43 -1.92 -2.71
N GLU A 191 -9.29 -0.73 -3.26
CA GLU A 191 -8.69 0.42 -2.60
C GLU A 191 -9.53 1.66 -2.86
N GLY A 192 -9.80 2.42 -1.80
CA GLY A 192 -10.52 3.68 -1.89
C GLY A 192 -9.67 4.81 -1.34
N ASP A 193 -9.45 5.83 -2.16
CA ASP A 193 -8.51 6.91 -1.88
C ASP A 193 -9.18 8.28 -1.85
N ARG A 194 -8.57 9.19 -1.10
CA ARG A 194 -8.83 10.62 -1.15
C ARG A 194 -7.56 11.33 -1.59
N LEU A 195 -7.51 11.68 -2.88
CA LEU A 195 -6.33 12.22 -3.55
C LEU A 195 -6.55 13.68 -3.95
N LYS A 196 -5.46 14.43 -4.13
CA LYS A 196 -5.54 15.80 -4.64
C LYS A 196 -5.87 15.79 -6.14
N ASP A 197 -6.58 16.81 -6.58
CA ASP A 197 -6.78 17.03 -8.01
C ASP A 197 -5.50 17.51 -8.69
N LYS A 198 -5.38 17.16 -9.98
CA LYS A 198 -4.20 17.50 -10.78
C LYS A 198 -4.14 18.99 -11.16
N TYR A 199 -5.31 19.60 -11.38
CA TYR A 199 -5.43 20.96 -11.92
C TYR A 199 -6.08 21.96 -10.97
N ASP A 200 -6.91 21.46 -10.05
CA ASP A 200 -7.65 22.29 -9.12
C ASP A 200 -7.14 22.10 -7.70
N ALA A 201 -7.32 23.13 -6.88
CA ALA A 201 -7.02 23.12 -5.45
C ALA A 201 -8.03 22.26 -4.63
N GLN A 202 -8.50 21.15 -5.20
CA GLN A 202 -9.55 20.27 -4.71
C GLN A 202 -9.03 18.85 -4.45
N MET A 203 -9.89 18.00 -3.91
CA MET A 203 -9.61 16.59 -3.67
C MET A 203 -10.72 15.78 -4.34
N HIS A 204 -10.37 14.65 -4.96
CA HIS A 204 -11.31 13.67 -5.49
C HIS A 204 -11.21 12.34 -4.73
N THR A 205 -12.15 11.45 -5.01
CA THR A 205 -12.12 10.09 -4.52
C THR A 205 -11.89 9.16 -5.70
N GLU A 206 -10.88 8.32 -5.57
CA GLU A 206 -10.55 7.29 -6.56
C GLU A 206 -10.88 5.92 -5.96
N LEU A 207 -11.35 5.00 -6.80
CA LEU A 207 -11.52 3.60 -6.43
C LEU A 207 -10.63 2.75 -7.33
N LEU A 208 -9.68 2.03 -6.75
CA LEU A 208 -8.83 1.08 -7.46
C LEU A 208 -9.32 -0.35 -7.22
N GLN A 209 -9.32 -1.14 -8.28
CA GLN A 209 -9.51 -2.59 -8.22
C GLN A 209 -8.40 -3.29 -8.99
N SER A 210 -7.82 -4.34 -8.41
CA SER A 210 -6.79 -5.12 -9.07
C SER A 210 -6.99 -6.62 -8.88
N VAL A 211 -6.46 -7.38 -9.83
CA VAL A 211 -6.38 -8.84 -9.81
C VAL A 211 -4.98 -9.24 -10.25
N THR A 212 -4.33 -10.09 -9.45
CA THR A 212 -3.02 -10.68 -9.77
C THR A 212 -3.12 -12.20 -9.72
N LEU A 213 -2.41 -12.87 -10.63
CA LEU A 213 -2.25 -14.32 -10.65
C LEU A 213 -0.77 -14.64 -10.62
N SER A 214 -0.32 -15.40 -9.63
CA SER A 214 1.09 -15.77 -9.48
C SER A 214 1.29 -17.27 -9.31
N HIS A 215 2.47 -17.74 -9.69
CA HIS A 215 2.87 -19.14 -9.63
C HIS A 215 4.39 -19.29 -9.59
N GLU A 216 4.88 -20.29 -8.85
CA GLU A 216 6.29 -20.65 -8.81
C GLU A 216 6.70 -21.32 -10.14
N ILE A 217 7.56 -20.67 -10.91
CA ILE A 217 8.07 -21.21 -12.20
C ILE A 217 9.25 -22.15 -11.93
N LEU A 218 10.16 -21.73 -11.06
CA LEU A 218 11.31 -22.49 -10.59
C LEU A 218 11.49 -22.23 -9.10
N LYS A 219 12.29 -23.06 -8.45
CA LYS A 219 12.67 -22.84 -7.06
C LYS A 219 13.21 -21.42 -6.85
N ARG A 220 12.47 -20.60 -6.09
CA ARG A 220 12.76 -19.18 -5.79
C ARG A 220 12.57 -18.21 -6.97
N LEU A 221 11.79 -18.60 -7.97
CA LEU A 221 11.42 -17.72 -9.08
C LEU A 221 9.92 -17.83 -9.34
N ASP A 222 9.22 -16.76 -9.02
CA ASP A 222 7.79 -16.63 -9.24
C ASP A 222 7.50 -15.84 -10.53
N GLY A 223 6.47 -16.27 -11.26
CA GLY A 223 5.86 -15.53 -12.34
C GLY A 223 4.58 -14.88 -11.86
N ILE A 224 4.33 -13.64 -12.30
CA ILE A 224 3.14 -12.87 -11.98
C ILE A 224 2.48 -12.34 -13.25
N ALA A 225 1.15 -12.24 -13.24
CA ALA A 225 0.37 -11.53 -14.23
C ALA A 225 -0.72 -10.73 -13.52
N GLU A 226 -0.73 -9.41 -13.72
CA GLU A 226 -1.60 -8.50 -13.01
C GLU A 226 -2.36 -7.56 -13.96
N THR A 227 -3.59 -7.19 -13.57
CA THR A 227 -4.35 -6.10 -14.16
C THR A 227 -5.03 -5.28 -13.06
N TYR A 228 -5.21 -3.99 -13.31
CA TYR A 228 -5.91 -3.10 -12.40
C TYR A 228 -6.66 -2.01 -13.17
N TYR A 229 -7.63 -1.40 -12.49
CA TYR A 229 -8.42 -0.31 -13.02
C TYR A 229 -8.73 0.70 -11.91
N THR A 230 -8.66 1.99 -12.23
CA THR A 230 -9.02 3.11 -11.35
C THR A 230 -10.26 3.82 -11.89
N TYR A 231 -11.21 4.12 -11.00
CA TYR A 231 -12.48 4.82 -11.29
C TYR A 231 -12.46 6.26 -10.82
#